data_AF-A0A6B9YSG1-F1
#
_entry.id   AF-A0A6B9YSG1-F1
#
_cell.length_a   1.000
_cell.length_b   1.000
_cell.length_c   1.000
_cell.angle_alpha   90.00
_cell.angle_beta   90.00
_cell.angle_gamma   90.00
#
_symmetry.space_group_name_H-M   'P 1'
#
loop_
_entity.id
_entity.type
_entity.pdbx_description
1 polymer ?
#
loop_
_entity_poly.entity_id
_entity_poly.type
_entity_poly.pdbx_seq_one_letter_code
_entity_poly.pdbx_strand_id
1 'polypeptide(L)'
;MLDTTKCVLSAAVLGLVLSLTSGCGKREEAHANLPPVKAPALKPAPATPILTKRVELGGETWDPAWDKIVELALPPAMLTHQVPRDVQRFCPRFYHLDEANKRAFWAYFFQALAGAEAGLDPTTRVRHTDPEVAVVDKVSGRMVRSEGLLQLTYEDQQRYGCDFDWGHDKKLKPDDPDKTILQPKNNLECGVKILENQIIDQHKPLLSGTSYWSTLRPGTISYRVFAKQMTNVPIACRKQAKVASH
;
A
#
# COMPACT_ATOMS: atom_id res chain seq x y z
N MET A 1 30.39 53.53 -19.04
CA MET A 1 31.01 53.72 -20.37
C MET A 1 30.59 52.52 -21.20
N LEU A 2 29.55 52.63 -22.03
CA LEU A 2 29.59 53.13 -23.43
C LEU A 2 30.58 52.29 -24.25
N ASP A 3 30.26 51.69 -25.40
CA ASP A 3 29.35 52.11 -26.46
C ASP A 3 29.14 50.94 -27.46
N THR A 4 27.90 50.51 -27.62
CA THR A 4 27.09 50.56 -28.86
C THR A 4 27.71 50.48 -30.28
N THR A 5 27.12 49.59 -31.10
CA THR A 5 26.71 49.76 -32.53
C THR A 5 27.74 49.82 -33.68
N LYS A 6 27.56 48.95 -34.70
CA LYS A 6 26.98 49.34 -36.03
C LYS A 6 26.98 48.21 -37.08
N CYS A 7 25.79 48.02 -37.68
CA CYS A 7 25.56 47.48 -39.03
C CYS A 7 26.17 48.38 -40.11
N VAL A 8 26.38 47.81 -41.32
CA VAL A 8 26.12 48.35 -42.69
C VAL A 8 26.80 47.38 -43.70
N LEU A 9 26.04 46.56 -44.43
CA LEU A 9 25.64 46.71 -45.86
C LEU A 9 26.80 46.95 -46.85
N SER A 10 27.06 46.01 -47.79
CA SER A 10 26.55 46.09 -49.18
C SER A 10 27.24 45.14 -50.19
N ALA A 11 26.39 44.63 -51.10
CA ALA A 11 26.58 44.40 -52.53
C ALA A 11 27.34 43.16 -53.08
N ALA A 12 26.52 42.19 -53.52
CA ALA A 12 26.37 41.70 -54.90
C ALA A 12 27.52 40.98 -55.65
N VAL A 13 27.24 39.76 -56.12
CA VAL A 13 27.24 39.26 -57.54
C VAL A 13 26.90 37.76 -57.48
N LEU A 14 25.67 37.36 -57.85
CA LEU A 14 25.28 36.68 -59.10
C LEU A 14 25.89 35.28 -59.29
N GLY A 15 25.02 34.24 -59.39
CA GLY A 15 25.42 32.99 -60.04
C GLY A 15 24.66 31.72 -59.67
N LEU A 16 23.64 31.43 -60.46
CA LEU A 16 23.17 30.10 -60.85
C LEU A 16 22.35 29.24 -59.85
N VAL A 17 21.05 29.20 -60.16
CA VAL A 17 20.03 28.30 -59.63
C VAL A 17 20.22 26.90 -60.24
N LEU A 18 20.37 25.89 -59.39
CA LEU A 18 20.15 24.47 -59.72
C LEU A 18 19.16 23.91 -58.69
N SER A 19 17.92 23.78 -59.14
CA SER A 19 16.79 23.29 -58.37
C SER A 19 16.90 21.77 -58.18
N LEU A 20 17.40 21.33 -57.03
CA LEU A 20 17.21 19.96 -56.53
C LEU A 20 16.04 19.96 -55.55
N THR A 21 14.91 19.46 -56.03
CA THR A 21 13.71 19.17 -55.24
C THR A 21 14.02 18.08 -54.21
N SER A 22 14.44 18.47 -53.01
CA SER A 22 14.39 17.60 -51.83
C SER A 22 13.11 17.89 -51.08
N GLY A 23 12.15 16.97 -51.22
CA GLY A 23 10.86 17.04 -50.56
C GLY A 23 11.00 17.15 -49.04
N CYS A 24 10.20 18.03 -48.46
CA CYS A 24 9.90 18.07 -47.03
C CYS A 24 9.33 16.72 -46.57
N GLY A 25 10.20 15.80 -46.18
CA GLY A 25 9.84 14.71 -45.29
C GLY A 25 9.59 15.29 -43.91
N LYS A 26 8.34 15.66 -43.62
CA LYS A 26 7.87 15.81 -42.23
C LYS A 26 8.16 14.48 -41.53
N ARG A 27 9.18 14.48 -40.67
CA ARG A 27 9.42 13.40 -39.73
C ARG A 27 8.37 13.56 -38.63
N GLU A 28 7.18 13.04 -38.91
CA GLU A 28 6.11 12.91 -37.94
C GLU A 28 6.62 11.92 -36.88
N GLU A 29 6.93 12.45 -35.69
CA GLU A 29 7.18 11.63 -34.52
C GLU A 29 5.95 10.73 -34.36
N ALA A 30 6.16 9.43 -34.55
CA ALA A 30 5.19 8.42 -34.19
C ALA A 30 4.99 8.50 -32.67
N HIS A 31 4.06 9.35 -32.24
CA HIS A 31 3.42 9.23 -30.94
C HIS A 31 2.82 7.83 -30.91
N ALA A 32 3.53 6.90 -30.27
CA ALA A 32 2.99 5.60 -29.96
C ALA A 32 1.72 5.83 -29.14
N ASN A 33 0.56 5.58 -29.75
CA ASN A 33 -0.70 5.40 -29.05
C ASN A 33 -0.53 4.16 -28.16
N LEU A 34 0.03 4.35 -26.96
CA LEU A 34 -0.03 3.33 -25.93
C LEU A 34 -1.51 3.11 -25.64
N PRO A 35 -2.01 1.87 -25.70
CA PRO A 35 -3.39 1.59 -25.34
C PRO A 35 -3.62 2.09 -23.91
N PRO A 36 -4.80 2.68 -23.61
CA PRO A 36 -5.10 3.15 -22.27
C PRO A 36 -4.91 1.99 -21.28
N VAL A 37 -4.05 2.20 -20.28
CA VAL A 37 -3.87 1.24 -19.19
C VAL A 37 -5.23 1.08 -18.52
N LYS A 38 -5.86 -0.07 -18.72
CA LYS A 38 -7.17 -0.37 -18.13
C LYS A 38 -7.02 -0.35 -16.62
N ALA A 39 -7.79 0.49 -15.94
CA ALA A 39 -7.82 0.53 -14.49
C ALA A 39 -8.12 -0.88 -13.91
N PRO A 40 -7.46 -1.29 -12.82
CA PRO A 40 -7.71 -2.59 -12.21
C PRO A 40 -9.18 -2.75 -11.82
N ALA A 41 -9.74 -3.93 -12.09
CA ALA A 41 -11.06 -4.28 -11.58
C ALA A 41 -10.96 -4.58 -10.07
N LEU A 42 -11.65 -3.79 -9.26
CA LEU A 42 -11.67 -3.93 -7.79
C LEU A 42 -12.89 -4.72 -7.33
N LYS A 43 -12.73 -5.53 -6.28
CA LYS A 43 -13.83 -6.30 -5.68
C LYS A 43 -13.87 -6.05 -4.18
N PRO A 44 -15.04 -5.76 -3.60
CA PRO A 44 -15.14 -5.54 -2.16
C PRO A 44 -14.69 -6.78 -1.39
N ALA A 45 -13.92 -6.57 -0.33
CA ALA A 45 -13.59 -7.65 0.58
C ALA A 45 -14.82 -8.04 1.42
N PRO A 46 -14.99 -9.33 1.77
CA PRO A 46 -16.02 -9.71 2.73
C PRO A 46 -15.70 -9.13 4.12
N ALA A 47 -16.70 -9.01 4.99
CA ALA A 47 -16.48 -8.54 6.35
C ALA A 47 -15.69 -9.57 7.19
N THR A 48 -14.71 -9.09 7.94
CA THR A 48 -14.04 -9.85 9.01
C THR A 48 -14.98 -10.08 10.19
N PRO A 49 -14.77 -11.13 11.01
CA PRO A 49 -15.58 -11.39 12.19
C PRO A 49 -15.75 -10.20 13.15
N ILE A 50 -14.70 -9.41 13.38
CA ILE A 50 -14.79 -8.20 14.21
C ILE A 50 -15.60 -7.10 13.53
N LEU A 51 -15.49 -6.93 12.20
CA LEU A 51 -16.33 -5.99 11.46
C LEU A 51 -17.80 -6.37 11.56
N THR A 52 -18.14 -7.65 11.33
CA THR A 52 -19.51 -8.15 11.53
C THR A 52 -20.00 -7.84 12.95
N LYS A 53 -19.16 -8.10 13.96
CA LYS A 53 -19.56 -7.85 15.34
C LYS A 53 -19.77 -6.37 15.65
N ARG A 54 -18.96 -5.47 15.09
CA ARG A 54 -19.12 -4.03 15.27
C ARG A 54 -20.40 -3.51 14.62
N VAL A 55 -20.73 -4.00 13.42
CA VAL A 55 -21.98 -3.68 12.73
C VAL A 55 -23.18 -4.09 13.59
N GLU A 56 -23.17 -5.31 14.14
CA GLU A 56 -24.24 -5.78 15.05
C GLU A 56 -24.41 -4.90 16.29
N LEU A 57 -23.32 -4.32 16.80
CA LEU A 57 -23.29 -3.49 18.00
C LEU A 57 -23.53 -2.00 17.71
N GLY A 58 -23.68 -1.59 16.45
CA GLY A 58 -23.88 -0.19 16.06
C GLY A 58 -22.66 0.72 16.29
N GLY A 59 -21.45 0.16 16.33
CA GLY A 59 -20.21 0.94 16.49
C GLY A 59 -19.70 1.51 15.16
N GLU A 60 -18.70 2.40 15.23
CA GLU A 60 -17.95 2.83 14.04
C GLU A 60 -17.29 1.62 13.35
N THR A 61 -17.32 1.63 12.02
CA THR A 61 -16.99 0.46 11.19
C THR A 61 -15.91 0.79 10.16
N TRP A 62 -15.39 -0.26 9.53
CA TRP A 62 -14.48 -0.16 8.40
C TRP A 62 -15.18 0.51 7.22
N ASP A 63 -14.64 1.64 6.74
CA ASP A 63 -15.14 2.29 5.53
C ASP A 63 -14.78 1.44 4.30
N PRO A 64 -15.76 1.00 3.48
CA PRO A 64 -15.50 0.25 2.25
C PRO A 64 -14.55 0.97 1.26
N ALA A 65 -14.40 2.29 1.34
CA ALA A 65 -13.41 3.03 0.56
C ALA A 65 -11.97 2.65 0.93
N TRP A 66 -11.72 2.18 2.15
CA TRP A 66 -10.38 1.75 2.60
C TRP A 66 -9.91 0.46 1.92
N ASP A 67 -10.83 -0.41 1.47
CA ASP A 67 -10.47 -1.54 0.62
C ASP A 67 -9.77 -1.05 -0.65
N LYS A 68 -10.32 -0.01 -1.30
CA LYS A 68 -9.73 0.56 -2.53
C LYS A 68 -8.35 1.15 -2.30
N ILE A 69 -8.10 1.75 -1.13
CA ILE A 69 -6.77 2.26 -0.75
C ILE A 69 -5.77 1.12 -0.78
N VAL A 70 -6.08 0.02 -0.09
CA VAL A 70 -5.21 -1.17 -0.07
C VAL A 70 -5.07 -1.75 -1.48
N GLU A 71 -6.18 -1.98 -2.16
CA GLU A 71 -6.16 -2.60 -3.49
C GLU A 71 -5.33 -1.80 -4.49
N LEU A 72 -5.36 -0.47 -4.46
CA LEU A 72 -4.58 0.39 -5.36
C LEU A 72 -3.11 0.54 -4.93
N ALA A 73 -2.81 0.44 -3.63
CA ALA A 73 -1.44 0.52 -3.12
C ALA A 73 -0.60 -0.73 -3.39
N LEU A 74 -1.23 -1.87 -3.74
CA LEU A 74 -0.51 -3.13 -3.94
C LEU A 74 0.46 -3.07 -5.13
N PRO A 75 1.75 -3.36 -4.91
CA PRO A 75 2.72 -3.49 -5.99
C PRO A 75 2.44 -4.74 -6.83
N PRO A 76 2.81 -4.76 -8.13
CA PRO A 76 2.61 -5.95 -8.97
C PRO A 76 3.20 -7.23 -8.38
N ALA A 77 4.35 -7.15 -7.69
CA ALA A 77 5.00 -8.31 -7.07
C ALA A 77 4.09 -9.06 -6.08
N MET A 78 3.28 -8.34 -5.29
CA MET A 78 2.33 -8.92 -4.34
C MET A 78 1.13 -9.61 -5.01
N LEU A 79 1.00 -9.52 -6.33
CA LEU A 79 -0.07 -10.18 -7.11
C LEU A 79 0.47 -11.40 -7.89
N THR A 80 1.73 -11.76 -7.70
CA THR A 80 2.42 -12.83 -8.45
C THR A 80 2.84 -13.99 -7.55
N HIS A 81 3.62 -14.92 -8.11
CA HIS A 81 4.24 -16.03 -7.39
C HIS A 81 5.41 -15.63 -6.48
N GLN A 82 5.81 -14.34 -6.45
CA GLN A 82 6.82 -13.85 -5.53
C GLN A 82 6.33 -13.86 -4.07
N VAL A 83 5.02 -13.75 -3.85
CA VAL A 83 4.42 -13.88 -2.52
C VAL A 83 4.77 -15.26 -1.92
N PRO A 84 5.15 -15.34 -0.63
CA PRO A 84 5.56 -16.59 0.01
C PRO A 84 4.41 -17.61 0.10
N ARG A 85 4.76 -18.90 0.03
CA ARG A 85 3.81 -20.02 -0.07
C ARG A 85 2.86 -20.14 1.12
N ASP A 86 3.25 -19.66 2.28
CA ASP A 86 2.42 -19.69 3.49
C ASP A 86 1.20 -18.77 3.42
N VAL A 87 1.09 -17.90 2.40
CA VAL A 87 -0.19 -17.25 2.01
C VAL A 87 -1.30 -18.27 1.78
N GLN A 88 -0.96 -19.48 1.29
CA GLN A 88 -1.91 -20.56 1.04
C GLN A 88 -2.55 -21.11 2.31
N ARG A 89 -2.02 -20.80 3.49
CA ARG A 89 -2.66 -21.11 4.78
C ARG A 89 -4.01 -20.40 4.92
N PHE A 90 -4.11 -19.17 4.41
CA PHE A 90 -5.33 -18.38 4.42
C PHE A 90 -6.07 -18.46 3.09
N CYS A 91 -5.32 -18.52 1.98
CA CYS A 91 -5.89 -18.56 0.64
C CYS A 91 -5.27 -19.70 -0.19
N PRO A 92 -5.72 -20.96 -0.03
CA PRO A 92 -5.15 -22.12 -0.72
C PRO A 92 -5.02 -21.95 -2.24
N ARG A 93 -5.94 -21.20 -2.85
CA ARG A 93 -5.99 -20.95 -4.30
C ARG A 93 -5.27 -19.68 -4.76
N PHE A 94 -4.59 -18.95 -3.88
CA PHE A 94 -4.05 -17.61 -4.15
C PHE A 94 -3.35 -17.48 -5.52
N TYR A 95 -2.45 -18.41 -5.84
CA TYR A 95 -1.68 -18.38 -7.08
C TYR A 95 -2.50 -18.66 -8.35
N HIS A 96 -3.70 -19.22 -8.23
CA HIS A 96 -4.62 -19.49 -9.33
C HIS A 96 -5.74 -18.43 -9.45
N LEU A 97 -5.72 -17.40 -8.61
CA LEU A 97 -6.68 -16.31 -8.66
C LEU A 97 -6.33 -15.32 -9.77
N ASP A 98 -7.37 -14.75 -10.37
CA ASP A 98 -7.24 -13.51 -11.14
C ASP A 98 -6.79 -12.34 -10.25
N GLU A 99 -6.32 -11.27 -10.88
CA GLU A 99 -5.79 -10.11 -10.17
C GLU A 99 -6.81 -9.49 -9.20
N ALA A 100 -8.06 -9.34 -9.63
CA ALA A 100 -9.13 -8.75 -8.82
C ALA A 100 -9.37 -9.55 -7.54
N ASN A 101 -9.36 -10.89 -7.62
CA ASN A 101 -9.51 -11.76 -6.46
C ASN A 101 -8.27 -11.74 -5.54
N LYS A 102 -7.06 -11.52 -6.08
CA LYS A 102 -5.85 -11.32 -5.26
C LYS A 102 -5.88 -9.99 -4.51
N ARG A 103 -6.30 -8.91 -5.18
CA ARG A 103 -6.50 -7.59 -4.55
C ARG A 103 -7.54 -7.66 -3.43
N ALA A 104 -8.68 -8.31 -3.68
CA ALA A 104 -9.69 -8.55 -2.64
C ALA A 104 -9.18 -9.38 -1.45
N PHE A 105 -8.31 -10.38 -1.69
CA PHE A 105 -7.66 -11.11 -0.60
C PHE A 105 -6.78 -10.20 0.26
N TRP A 106 -5.98 -9.34 -0.35
CA TRP A 106 -5.11 -8.42 0.39
C TRP A 106 -5.89 -7.33 1.11
N ALA A 107 -6.94 -6.77 0.52
CA ALA A 107 -7.86 -5.86 1.20
C ALA A 107 -8.45 -6.52 2.45
N TYR A 108 -8.94 -7.76 2.32
CA TYR A 108 -9.42 -8.55 3.45
C TYR A 108 -8.33 -8.80 4.50
N PHE A 109 -7.11 -9.13 4.07
CA PHE A 109 -5.97 -9.34 4.96
C PHE A 109 -5.66 -8.09 5.80
N PHE A 110 -5.63 -6.90 5.19
CA PHE A 110 -5.37 -5.66 5.89
C PHE A 110 -6.53 -5.25 6.80
N GLN A 111 -7.78 -5.52 6.42
CA GLN A 111 -8.92 -5.37 7.34
C GLN A 111 -8.77 -6.31 8.57
N ALA A 112 -8.38 -7.56 8.35
CA ALA A 112 -8.17 -8.52 9.43
C ALA A 112 -7.00 -8.13 10.34
N LEU A 113 -5.93 -7.60 9.75
CA LEU A 113 -4.77 -7.07 10.48
C LEU A 113 -5.17 -5.87 11.32
N ALA A 114 -5.86 -4.88 10.74
CA ALA A 114 -6.36 -3.72 11.47
C ALA A 114 -7.34 -4.09 12.59
N GLY A 115 -8.16 -5.12 12.35
CA GLY A 115 -9.06 -5.67 13.35
C GLY A 115 -8.34 -6.32 14.52
N ALA A 116 -7.18 -6.93 14.29
CA ALA A 116 -6.36 -7.54 15.34
C ALA A 116 -5.47 -6.53 16.08
N GLU A 117 -4.99 -5.50 15.39
CA GLU A 117 -4.08 -4.49 15.94
C GLU A 117 -4.80 -3.35 16.68
N ALA A 118 -5.88 -2.82 16.09
CA ALA A 118 -6.56 -1.62 16.58
C ALA A 118 -8.07 -1.81 16.75
N GLY A 119 -8.57 -3.03 16.58
CA GLY A 119 -10.00 -3.30 16.61
C GLY A 119 -10.78 -2.54 15.54
N LEU A 120 -10.16 -2.18 14.40
CA LEU A 120 -10.71 -1.33 13.33
C LEU A 120 -10.89 0.17 13.67
N ASP A 121 -10.29 0.66 14.75
CA ASP A 121 -10.37 2.09 15.11
C ASP A 121 -9.11 2.86 14.64
N PRO A 122 -9.25 3.84 13.73
CA PRO A 122 -8.12 4.57 13.15
C PRO A 122 -7.43 5.53 14.12
N THR A 123 -8.00 5.79 15.30
CA THR A 123 -7.44 6.68 16.32
C THR A 123 -6.78 5.93 17.48
N THR A 124 -6.79 4.60 17.45
CA THR A 124 -6.18 3.77 18.50
C THR A 124 -4.70 4.08 18.66
N ARG A 125 -4.28 4.20 19.92
CA ARG A 125 -2.91 4.46 20.31
C ARG A 125 -2.48 3.55 21.45
N VAL A 126 -1.40 2.81 21.25
CA VAL A 126 -0.78 1.99 22.29
C VAL A 126 0.60 2.52 22.61
N ARG A 127 0.86 2.74 23.90
CA ARG A 127 2.20 2.98 24.41
C ARG A 127 2.78 1.65 24.83
N HIS A 128 3.88 1.23 24.22
CA HIS A 128 4.64 0.08 24.71
C HIS A 128 5.31 0.49 26.04
N THR A 129 4.85 -0.09 27.14
CA THR A 129 5.40 0.14 28.49
C THR A 129 6.47 -0.88 28.88
N ASP A 130 6.65 -1.91 28.06
CA ASP A 130 7.65 -2.96 28.26
C ASP A 130 9.05 -2.44 27.89
N PRO A 131 10.04 -2.45 28.81
CA PRO A 131 11.39 -1.94 28.58
C PRO A 131 12.11 -2.51 27.36
N GLU A 132 11.79 -3.73 26.91
CA GLU A 132 12.45 -4.36 25.76
C GLU A 132 12.01 -3.78 24.40
N VAL A 133 10.81 -3.19 24.33
CA VAL A 133 10.23 -2.56 23.13
C VAL A 133 9.97 -1.06 23.31
N ALA A 134 10.20 -0.55 24.52
CA ALA A 134 10.23 0.87 24.85
C ALA A 134 11.54 1.49 24.33
N VAL A 135 11.69 1.50 23.01
CA VAL A 135 12.80 2.16 22.30
C VAL A 135 12.41 3.61 22.01
N VAL A 136 13.38 4.52 21.87
CA VAL A 136 13.10 5.88 21.40
C VAL A 136 12.92 5.85 19.89
N ASP A 137 11.74 6.26 19.42
CA ASP A 137 11.45 6.49 18.00
C ASP A 137 12.32 7.67 17.53
N LYS A 138 13.17 7.40 16.53
CA LYS A 138 14.21 8.34 16.09
C LYS A 138 13.67 9.57 15.38
N VAL A 139 12.44 9.52 14.89
CA VAL A 139 11.78 10.65 14.21
C VAL A 139 11.11 11.56 15.23
N SER A 140 10.35 10.97 16.15
CA SER A 140 9.58 11.68 17.14
C SER A 140 10.41 12.12 18.35
N GLY A 141 11.55 11.45 18.59
CA GLY A 141 12.38 11.63 19.79
C GLY A 141 11.67 11.18 21.06
N ARG A 142 10.58 10.42 20.95
CA ARG A 142 9.76 9.92 22.08
C ARG A 142 9.87 8.40 22.15
N MET A 143 9.50 7.82 23.29
CA MET A 143 9.29 6.37 23.38
C MET A 143 8.30 5.93 22.30
N VAL A 144 8.61 4.84 21.58
CA VAL A 144 7.80 4.31 20.48
C VAL A 144 6.35 4.16 20.94
N ARG A 145 5.47 4.82 20.19
CA ARG A 145 4.02 4.65 20.31
C ARG A 145 3.52 4.09 18.99
N SER A 146 2.73 3.05 19.09
CA SER A 146 2.02 2.48 17.95
C SER A 146 0.69 3.22 17.77
N GLU A 147 0.38 3.58 16.53
CA GLU A 147 -0.74 4.47 16.18
C GLU A 147 -1.52 3.98 14.96
N GLY A 148 -2.83 4.20 15.02
CA GLY A 148 -3.75 3.99 13.90
C GLY A 148 -4.12 2.54 13.64
N LEU A 149 -4.78 2.31 12.49
CA LEU A 149 -5.34 1.01 12.11
C LEU A 149 -4.33 -0.14 12.22
N LEU A 150 -3.09 0.09 11.80
CA LEU A 150 -2.03 -0.92 11.76
C LEU A 150 -0.96 -0.73 12.85
N GLN A 151 -1.23 0.11 13.85
CA GLN A 151 -0.36 0.30 15.02
C GLN A 151 1.10 0.64 14.64
N LEU A 152 1.26 1.60 13.72
CA LEU A 152 2.52 2.03 13.11
C LEU A 152 3.23 3.13 13.90
N THR A 153 4.44 3.49 13.49
CA THR A 153 5.31 4.46 14.17
C THR A 153 5.77 5.57 13.20
N TYR A 154 6.21 6.72 13.73
CA TYR A 154 6.73 7.78 12.85
C TYR A 154 8.07 7.42 12.23
N GLU A 155 8.87 6.54 12.86
CA GLU A 155 10.11 6.02 12.30
C GLU A 155 9.89 5.28 10.97
N ASP A 156 8.69 4.74 10.72
CA ASP A 156 8.34 4.08 9.47
C ASP A 156 8.36 5.03 8.26
N GLN A 157 8.22 6.34 8.48
CA GLN A 157 8.45 7.36 7.46
C GLN A 157 9.86 7.24 6.87
N GLN A 158 10.89 7.13 7.72
CA GLN A 158 12.28 7.05 7.29
C GLN A 158 12.62 5.66 6.73
N ARG A 159 12.03 4.60 7.30
CA ARG A 159 12.35 3.22 6.92
C ARG A 159 11.69 2.79 5.61
N TYR A 160 10.47 3.24 5.36
CA TYR A 160 9.64 2.75 4.26
C TYR A 160 9.07 3.87 3.37
N GLY A 161 9.42 5.13 3.64
CA GLY A 161 8.90 6.27 2.86
C GLY A 161 7.39 6.46 3.05
N CYS A 162 6.89 6.25 4.27
CA CYS A 162 5.49 6.47 4.61
C CYS A 162 5.14 7.96 4.69
N ASP A 163 3.91 8.31 4.34
CA ASP A 163 3.43 9.71 4.30
C ASP A 163 2.97 10.18 5.69
N PHE A 164 3.90 10.18 6.64
CA PHE A 164 3.68 10.69 7.99
C PHE A 164 4.47 11.97 8.18
N ASP A 165 3.81 13.02 8.67
CA ASP A 165 4.43 14.30 9.02
C ASP A 165 4.42 14.50 10.53
N TRP A 166 5.50 14.08 11.19
CA TRP A 166 5.67 14.32 12.62
C TRP A 166 5.74 15.82 12.96
N GLY A 167 6.28 16.65 12.05
CA GLY A 167 6.43 18.08 12.27
C GLY A 167 5.08 18.79 12.41
N HIS A 168 4.11 18.37 11.60
CA HIS A 168 2.70 18.73 11.69
C HIS A 168 2.03 18.07 12.91
N ASP A 169 2.06 16.74 12.96
CA ASP A 169 1.25 15.95 13.88
C ASP A 169 1.57 16.17 15.36
N LYS A 170 2.82 16.52 15.70
CA LYS A 170 3.22 16.78 17.10
C LYS A 170 2.51 17.98 17.72
N LYS A 171 1.86 18.82 16.91
CA LYS A 171 1.10 20.01 17.34
C LYS A 171 -0.37 19.68 17.61
N LEU A 172 -0.85 18.52 17.18
CA LEU A 172 -2.23 18.07 17.34
C LEU A 172 -2.42 17.28 18.63
N LYS A 173 -3.68 17.05 19.03
CA LYS A 173 -3.99 16.19 20.18
C LYS A 173 -3.58 14.73 19.88
N PRO A 174 -3.28 13.91 20.91
CA PRO A 174 -2.77 12.56 20.68
C PRO A 174 -3.67 11.63 19.83
N ASP A 175 -4.98 11.81 19.89
CA ASP A 175 -6.04 11.06 19.23
C ASP A 175 -6.73 11.86 18.11
N ASP A 176 -6.13 12.99 17.72
CA ASP A 176 -6.70 13.88 16.72
C ASP A 176 -6.73 13.20 15.33
N PRO A 177 -7.90 12.99 14.72
CA PRO A 177 -8.00 12.29 13.44
C PRO A 177 -7.29 13.00 12.29
N ASP A 178 -6.96 14.30 12.44
CA ASP A 178 -6.21 15.07 11.43
C ASP A 178 -4.71 14.75 11.43
N LYS A 179 -4.23 13.93 12.38
CA LYS A 179 -2.85 13.43 12.35
C LYS A 179 -2.63 12.54 11.13
N THR A 180 -1.61 12.85 10.35
CA THR A 180 -1.25 12.10 9.14
C THR A 180 -1.04 10.60 9.39
N ILE A 181 -0.54 10.19 10.57
CA ILE A 181 -0.40 8.76 10.92
C ILE A 181 -1.73 8.06 11.23
N LEU A 182 -2.75 8.81 11.66
CA LEU A 182 -4.08 8.27 11.98
C LEU A 182 -5.02 8.28 10.77
N GLN A 183 -4.66 9.00 9.70
CA GLN A 183 -5.39 8.97 8.45
C GLN A 183 -5.35 7.56 7.82
N PRO A 184 -6.51 6.92 7.56
CA PRO A 184 -6.57 5.55 7.05
C PRO A 184 -5.76 5.34 5.77
N LYS A 185 -5.75 6.33 4.87
CA LYS A 185 -4.96 6.27 3.64
C LYS A 185 -3.47 6.08 3.92
N ASN A 186 -2.87 6.98 4.69
CA ASN A 186 -1.43 6.97 4.93
C ASN A 186 -1.03 5.75 5.78
N ASN A 187 -1.86 5.37 6.76
CA ASN A 187 -1.62 4.21 7.60
C ASN A 187 -1.67 2.89 6.80
N LEU A 188 -2.69 2.69 5.96
CA LEU A 188 -2.85 1.48 5.15
C LEU A 188 -1.81 1.38 4.03
N GLU A 189 -1.53 2.48 3.32
CA GLU A 189 -0.49 2.53 2.29
C GLU A 189 0.89 2.22 2.89
N CYS A 190 1.19 2.76 4.07
CA CYS A 190 2.42 2.42 4.80
C CYS A 190 2.47 0.93 5.16
N GLY A 191 1.36 0.36 5.63
CA GLY A 191 1.25 -1.07 5.90
C GLY A 191 1.55 -1.95 4.69
N VAL A 192 1.08 -1.55 3.50
CA VAL A 192 1.40 -2.26 2.24
C VAL A 192 2.90 -2.23 1.97
N LYS A 193 3.56 -1.08 2.11
CA LYS A 193 5.02 -0.95 1.93
C LYS A 193 5.82 -1.80 2.92
N ILE A 194 5.41 -1.82 4.19
CA ILE A 194 6.06 -2.64 5.23
C ILE A 194 5.94 -4.12 4.86
N LEU A 195 4.74 -4.57 4.48
CA LEU A 195 4.49 -5.95 4.13
C LEU A 195 5.23 -6.36 2.85
N GLU A 196 5.22 -5.52 1.81
CA GLU A 196 6.02 -5.69 0.59
C GLU A 196 7.49 -5.91 0.93
N ASN A 197 8.11 -4.98 1.67
CA ASN A 197 9.51 -5.12 2.02
C ASN A 197 9.77 -6.41 2.83
N GLN A 198 8.84 -6.86 3.68
CA GLN A 198 9.02 -8.13 4.38
C GLN A 198 8.98 -9.34 3.45
N ILE A 199 7.94 -9.46 2.64
CA ILE A 199 7.64 -10.73 1.93
C ILE A 199 8.21 -10.78 0.51
N ILE A 200 8.48 -9.62 -0.08
CA ILE A 200 9.07 -9.47 -1.41
C ILE A 200 10.56 -9.18 -1.26
N ASP A 201 10.94 -8.04 -0.69
CA ASP A 201 12.35 -7.62 -0.69
C ASP A 201 13.21 -8.51 0.21
N GLN A 202 12.75 -8.77 1.43
CA GLN A 202 13.44 -9.62 2.40
C GLN A 202 13.11 -11.11 2.27
N HIS A 203 12.21 -11.47 1.34
CA HIS A 203 11.79 -12.86 1.08
C HIS A 203 11.35 -13.62 2.34
N LYS A 204 10.83 -12.92 3.35
CA LYS A 204 10.35 -13.55 4.58
C LYS A 204 9.03 -14.28 4.30
N PRO A 205 8.75 -15.38 5.02
CA PRO A 205 7.40 -15.92 5.08
C PRO A 205 6.39 -14.86 5.52
N LEU A 206 5.14 -14.97 5.09
CA LEU A 206 4.05 -14.10 5.55
C LEU A 206 3.90 -14.17 7.07
N LEU A 207 4.07 -15.37 7.62
CA LEU A 207 4.05 -15.65 9.05
C LEU A 207 5.46 -15.96 9.54
N SER A 208 6.06 -15.03 10.28
CA SER A 208 7.43 -15.14 10.77
C SER A 208 7.55 -14.65 12.21
N GLY A 209 8.42 -15.27 13.01
CA GLY A 209 8.73 -14.82 14.38
C GLY A 209 9.35 -13.41 14.42
N THR A 210 9.87 -12.93 13.30
CA THR A 210 10.45 -11.59 13.14
C THR A 210 9.58 -10.65 12.31
N SER A 211 8.28 -10.96 12.15
CA SER A 211 7.35 -10.06 11.44
C SER A 211 7.24 -8.72 12.16
N TYR A 212 7.02 -7.63 11.41
CA TYR A 212 6.81 -6.30 11.98
C TYR A 212 5.68 -6.34 13.02
N TRP A 213 4.51 -6.82 12.59
CA TRP A 213 3.36 -7.02 13.47
C TRP A 213 3.46 -8.30 14.29
N SER A 214 3.17 -8.18 15.60
CA SER A 214 3.10 -9.33 16.51
C SER A 214 1.98 -10.30 16.11
N THR A 215 0.91 -9.79 15.51
CA THR A 215 -0.21 -10.56 14.97
C THR A 215 0.16 -11.48 13.80
N LEU A 216 1.31 -11.27 13.17
CA LEU A 216 1.84 -12.17 12.14
C LEU A 216 2.94 -13.11 12.66
N ARG A 217 3.21 -13.11 13.98
CA ARG A 217 4.19 -14.00 14.63
C ARG A 217 3.50 -15.26 15.17
N PRO A 218 3.71 -16.45 14.57
CA PRO A 218 3.08 -17.68 15.04
C PRO A 218 3.34 -17.96 16.53
N GLY A 219 2.36 -18.57 17.20
CA GLY A 219 2.48 -18.99 18.60
C GLY A 219 2.11 -17.91 19.63
N THR A 220 1.92 -16.66 19.22
CA THR A 220 1.50 -15.56 20.11
C THR A 220 -0.02 -15.48 20.28
N ILE A 221 -0.47 -14.80 21.33
CA ILE A 221 -1.91 -14.47 21.51
C ILE A 221 -2.38 -13.56 20.37
N SER A 222 -1.60 -12.55 20.01
CA SER A 222 -1.89 -11.63 18.90
C SER A 222 -2.14 -12.37 17.59
N TYR A 223 -1.33 -13.39 17.28
CA TYR A 223 -1.55 -14.22 16.10
C TYR A 223 -2.86 -14.99 16.14
N ARG A 224 -3.30 -15.47 17.30
CA ARG A 224 -4.61 -16.14 17.43
C ARG A 224 -5.76 -15.17 17.15
N VAL A 225 -5.64 -13.91 17.57
CA VAL A 225 -6.63 -12.86 17.27
C VAL A 225 -6.69 -12.61 15.76
N PHE A 226 -5.55 -12.43 15.11
CA PHE A 226 -5.49 -12.26 13.66
C PHE A 226 -6.00 -13.48 12.88
N ALA A 227 -5.58 -14.69 13.25
CA ALA A 227 -6.05 -15.92 12.62
C ALA A 227 -7.57 -16.09 12.75
N LYS A 228 -8.17 -15.65 13.88
CA LYS A 228 -9.62 -15.59 14.03
C LYS A 228 -10.25 -14.59 13.05
N GLN A 229 -9.62 -13.43 12.81
CA GLN A 229 -10.13 -12.50 11.82
C GLN A 229 -10.05 -13.06 10.39
N MET A 230 -9.07 -13.92 10.10
CA MET A 230 -8.87 -14.52 8.78
C MET A 230 -9.81 -15.70 8.45
N THR A 231 -10.83 -15.99 9.26
CA THR A 231 -11.71 -17.16 9.01
C THR A 231 -12.77 -16.95 7.95
N ASN A 232 -13.04 -15.71 7.53
CA ASN A 232 -14.04 -15.37 6.53
C ASN A 232 -13.42 -14.82 5.22
N VAL A 233 -12.26 -15.35 4.83
CA VAL A 233 -11.57 -14.98 3.57
C VAL A 233 -12.50 -15.05 2.35
N PRO A 234 -12.21 -14.28 1.27
CA PRO A 234 -12.97 -14.30 0.03
C PRO A 234 -13.27 -15.72 -0.46
N ILE A 235 -14.48 -15.97 -0.97
CA ILE A 235 -14.91 -17.30 -1.42
C ILE A 235 -13.95 -17.87 -2.48
N ALA A 236 -13.37 -17.01 -3.32
CA ALA A 236 -12.38 -17.39 -4.33
C ALA A 236 -11.16 -18.12 -3.75
N CYS A 237 -10.78 -17.82 -2.49
CA CYS A 237 -9.68 -18.47 -1.79
C CYS A 237 -9.97 -19.92 -1.38
N ARG A 238 -11.25 -20.27 -1.16
CA ARG A 238 -11.64 -21.57 -0.61
C ARG A 238 -11.38 -22.67 -1.64
N LYS A 239 -10.94 -23.83 -1.17
CA LYS A 239 -10.91 -25.05 -2.01
C LYS A 239 -12.36 -25.36 -2.39
N GLN A 240 -12.61 -25.65 -3.67
CA GLN A 240 -13.91 -26.18 -4.06
C GLN A 240 -14.12 -27.50 -3.31
N ALA A 241 -15.27 -27.65 -2.66
CA ALA A 241 -15.66 -28.95 -2.13
C ALA A 241 -15.67 -29.93 -3.31
N LYS A 242 -14.99 -31.07 -3.18
CA LYS A 242 -15.18 -32.17 -4.12
C LYS A 242 -16.65 -32.55 -4.01
N VAL A 243 -17.44 -32.27 -5.04
CA VAL A 243 -18.74 -32.92 -5.18
C VAL A 243 -18.43 -34.41 -5.33
N ALA A 244 -18.73 -35.19 -4.30
CA ALA A 244 -18.66 -36.64 -4.39
C ALA A 244 -19.70 -37.05 -5.42
N SER A 245 -19.25 -37.39 -6.63
CA SER A 245 -20.05 -38.08 -7.61
C SER A 245 -20.34 -39.49 -7.07
N HIS A 246 -21.56 -39.68 -6.57
CA HIS A 246 -22.16 -40.98 -6.34
C HIS A 246 -22.77 -41.52 -7.62
#